data_AF-A0A6P9BRE5-F1
#
_entry.id   AF-A0A6P9BRE5-F1
#
_cell.length_a   1.000
_cell.length_b   1.000
_cell.length_c   1.000
_cell.angle_alpha   90.00
_cell.angle_beta   90.00
_cell.angle_gamma   90.00
#
_symmetry.space_group_name_H-M   'P 1'
#
loop_
_entity.id
_entity.type
_entity.pdbx_description
1 polymer ?
#
loop_
_entity_poly.entity_id
_entity_poly.type
_entity_poly.pdbx_seq_one_letter_code
_entity_poly.pdbx_strand_id
1 'polypeptide(L)'
;MKAVLLADTETYLYSTDMPPTSTVDFIGNCYYTEMCKCKLMNVACLKCGNVVGYHVIAPCKPCLFSCNNGHFWMFHSKAVFGIDRFDSSGTDFLLWGNLPDLHESTDEDVSSTSEEEYIR
;
A
#
# COMPACT_ATOMS: atom_id res chain seq x y z
N MET A 1 -4.15 0.17 7.91
CA MET A 1 -3.87 1.34 8.78
C MET A 1 -4.80 2.48 8.41
N LYS A 2 -5.36 3.23 9.38
CA LYS A 2 -6.12 4.45 9.07
C LYS A 2 -5.16 5.54 8.60
N ALA A 3 -5.49 6.22 7.51
CA ALA A 3 -4.66 7.25 6.89
C ALA A 3 -5.52 8.48 6.51
N VAL A 4 -4.84 9.60 6.29
CA VAL A 4 -5.42 10.86 5.78
C VAL A 4 -4.57 11.36 4.62
N LEU A 5 -5.15 12.14 3.72
CA LEU A 5 -4.37 12.79 2.67
C LEU A 5 -3.63 14.00 3.26
N LEU A 6 -2.37 14.19 2.88
CA LEU A 6 -1.61 15.36 3.30
C LEU A 6 -2.23 16.68 2.78
N ALA A 7 -2.89 16.61 1.62
CA ALA A 7 -3.55 17.75 1.00
C ALA A 7 -5.02 17.93 1.46
N ASP A 8 -5.61 16.91 2.09
CA ASP A 8 -7.00 16.92 2.55
C ASP A 8 -7.16 15.98 3.77
N THR A 9 -7.17 16.57 4.95
CA THR A 9 -7.25 15.83 6.22
C THR A 9 -8.68 15.45 6.61
N GLU A 10 -9.70 15.94 5.90
CA GLU A 10 -11.10 15.56 6.13
C GLU A 10 -11.45 14.22 5.48
N THR A 11 -10.71 13.86 4.42
CA THR A 11 -10.86 12.56 3.76
C THR A 11 -10.10 11.46 4.52
N TYR A 12 -10.85 10.57 5.16
CA TYR A 12 -10.31 9.35 5.76
C TYR A 12 -10.15 8.22 4.75
N LEU A 13 -8.99 7.58 4.79
CA LEU A 13 -8.64 6.42 3.98
C LEU A 13 -8.11 5.30 4.87
N TYR A 14 -8.04 4.11 4.31
CA TYR A 14 -7.22 3.02 4.84
C TYR A 14 -6.04 2.78 3.91
N SER A 15 -4.85 2.63 4.46
CA SER A 15 -3.64 2.29 3.71
C SER A 15 -3.09 0.92 4.08
N THR A 16 -2.45 0.25 3.13
CA THR A 16 -1.76 -1.03 3.30
C THR A 16 -0.53 -1.12 2.39
N ASP A 17 0.44 -1.92 2.80
CA ASP A 17 1.67 -2.24 2.06
C ASP A 17 1.41 -3.20 0.89
N MET A 18 0.56 -4.20 1.10
CA MET A 18 0.16 -5.18 0.09
C MET A 18 -1.35 -5.18 -0.17
N PRO A 19 -1.81 -5.34 -1.42
CA PRO A 19 -3.23 -5.47 -1.71
C PRO A 19 -3.77 -6.80 -1.16
N PRO A 20 -5.03 -6.86 -0.73
CA PRO A 20 -5.68 -8.12 -0.40
C PRO A 20 -5.76 -8.99 -1.66
N THR A 21 -5.01 -10.10 -1.67
CA THR A 21 -4.91 -11.02 -2.81
C THR A 21 -6.29 -11.55 -3.19
N SER A 22 -6.53 -11.67 -4.50
CA SER A 22 -7.78 -12.19 -5.08
C SER A 22 -9.07 -11.45 -4.66
N THR A 23 -8.97 -10.25 -4.07
CA THR A 23 -10.14 -9.49 -3.60
C THR A 23 -10.35 -8.22 -4.39
N VAL A 24 -9.27 -7.62 -4.88
CA VAL A 24 -9.28 -6.37 -5.64
C VAL A 24 -8.35 -6.47 -6.85
N ASP A 25 -8.62 -5.68 -7.88
CA ASP A 25 -7.76 -5.56 -9.05
C ASP A 25 -7.83 -4.15 -9.64
N PHE A 26 -6.87 -3.81 -10.49
CA PHE A 26 -6.80 -2.54 -11.20
C PHE A 26 -7.94 -2.38 -12.20
N ILE A 27 -8.43 -1.15 -12.35
CA ILE A 27 -9.44 -0.83 -13.35
C ILE A 27 -9.15 0.48 -14.08
N GLY A 28 -9.39 0.48 -15.39
CA GLY A 28 -9.24 1.64 -16.25
C GLY A 28 -7.78 1.98 -16.54
N ASN A 29 -7.54 3.26 -16.84
CA ASN A 29 -6.20 3.77 -17.16
C ASN A 29 -5.59 4.47 -15.94
N CYS A 30 -4.27 4.59 -15.95
CA CYS A 30 -3.58 5.48 -15.02
C CYS A 30 -3.99 6.94 -15.27
N TYR A 31 -4.06 7.71 -14.20
CA TYR A 31 -4.33 9.15 -14.22
C TYR A 31 -3.39 9.88 -13.27
N TYR A 32 -3.33 11.21 -13.40
CA TYR A 32 -2.50 12.05 -12.55
C TYR A 32 -3.37 12.93 -11.68
N THR A 33 -2.99 13.08 -10.41
CA THR A 33 -3.67 14.05 -9.54
C THR A 33 -3.27 15.48 -9.90
N GLU A 34 -4.20 16.42 -9.70
CA GLU A 34 -3.95 17.83 -10.04
C GLU A 34 -3.05 18.50 -9.00
N MET A 35 -3.30 18.23 -7.71
CA MET A 35 -2.60 18.83 -6.56
C MET A 35 -1.13 18.37 -6.46
N CYS A 36 -0.89 17.07 -6.63
CA CYS A 36 0.45 16.51 -6.73
C CYS A 36 0.51 15.68 -8.01
N LYS A 37 1.57 15.73 -8.80
CA LYS A 37 1.64 14.97 -10.08
C LYS A 37 1.89 13.46 -9.88
N CYS A 38 1.34 12.87 -8.82
CA CYS A 38 1.38 11.43 -8.60
C CYS A 38 0.56 10.71 -9.68
N LYS A 39 1.10 9.60 -10.19
CA LYS A 39 0.39 8.70 -11.11
C LYS A 39 -0.36 7.66 -10.30
N LEU A 40 -1.68 7.62 -10.46
CA LEU A 40 -2.58 6.73 -9.75
C LEU A 40 -3.30 5.79 -10.71
N MET A 41 -3.81 4.68 -10.18
CA MET A 41 -4.73 3.78 -10.89
C MET A 41 -5.84 3.33 -9.93
N ASN A 42 -7.07 3.32 -10.42
CA ASN A 42 -8.22 2.89 -9.62
C ASN A 42 -8.15 1.39 -9.33
N VAL A 43 -8.72 1.01 -8.19
CA VAL A 43 -8.80 -0.37 -7.72
C VAL A 43 -10.26 -0.70 -7.43
N ALA A 44 -10.75 -1.79 -8.01
CA ALA A 44 -12.12 -2.26 -7.86
C ALA A 44 -12.19 -3.60 -7.11
N CYS A 45 -13.27 -3.81 -6.38
CA CYS A 45 -13.56 -5.08 -5.72
C CYS A 45 -13.98 -6.13 -6.76
N LEU A 46 -13.29 -7.27 -6.79
CA LEU A 46 -13.57 -8.35 -7.75
C LEU A 46 -14.93 -9.03 -7.54
N LYS A 47 -15.56 -8.87 -6.36
CA LYS A 47 -16.89 -9.43 -6.08
C LYS A 47 -18.05 -8.54 -6.50
N CYS A 48 -17.95 -7.22 -6.27
CA CYS A 48 -19.07 -6.30 -6.51
C CYS A 48 -18.81 -5.29 -7.64
N GLY A 49 -17.60 -5.23 -8.19
CA GLY A 49 -17.22 -4.34 -9.29
C GLY A 49 -17.07 -2.86 -8.93
N ASN A 50 -17.41 -2.47 -7.70
CA ASN A 50 -17.28 -1.08 -7.26
C ASN A 50 -15.82 -0.68 -7.08
N VAL A 51 -15.50 0.57 -7.42
CA VAL A 51 -14.23 1.20 -7.07
C VAL A 51 -14.17 1.34 -5.55
N VAL A 52 -13.14 0.77 -4.95
CA VAL A 52 -12.94 0.76 -3.49
C VAL A 52 -11.74 1.61 -3.06
N GLY A 53 -10.92 2.03 -4.00
CA GLY A 53 -9.70 2.79 -3.72
C GLY A 53 -8.86 2.99 -4.96
N TYR A 54 -7.58 3.27 -4.72
CA TYR A 54 -6.58 3.47 -5.76
C TYR A 54 -5.20 3.01 -5.27
N HIS A 55 -4.33 2.77 -6.24
CA HIS A 55 -2.92 2.52 -6.01
C HIS A 55 -2.07 3.67 -6.57
N VAL A 56 -1.06 4.07 -5.83
CA VAL A 56 -0.06 5.04 -6.28
C VAL A 56 0.99 4.31 -7.12
N ILE A 57 0.78 4.29 -8.45
CA ILE A 57 1.68 3.67 -9.42
C ILE A 57 3.06 4.34 -9.40
N ALA A 58 3.09 5.68 -9.32
CA ALA A 58 4.33 6.43 -9.21
C ALA A 58 4.12 7.68 -8.35
N PRO A 59 4.72 7.78 -7.15
CA PRO A 59 4.70 9.00 -6.36
C PRO A 59 5.55 10.08 -7.03
N CYS A 60 5.13 11.34 -6.96
CA CYS A 60 6.00 12.45 -7.34
C CYS A 60 7.08 12.69 -6.26
N LYS A 61 8.22 13.29 -6.63
CA LYS A 61 9.32 13.58 -5.70
C LYS A 61 8.86 14.30 -4.43
N PRO A 62 8.04 15.38 -4.49
CA PRO A 62 7.57 16.06 -3.28
C PRO A 62 6.81 15.14 -2.31
N CYS A 63 5.93 14.27 -2.82
CA CYS A 63 5.20 13.33 -1.97
C CYS A 63 6.12 12.26 -1.36
N LEU A 64 7.11 11.79 -2.13
CA LEU A 64 8.08 10.80 -1.67
C LEU A 64 8.95 11.33 -0.52
N PHE A 65 9.35 12.61 -0.57
CA PHE A 65 10.14 13.27 0.48
C PHE A 65 9.31 13.89 1.61
N SER A 66 7.98 13.87 1.51
CA SER A 66 7.10 14.34 2.58
C SER A 66 6.89 13.28 3.65
N CYS A 67 6.21 13.63 4.74
CA CYS A 67 5.85 12.68 5.79
C CYS A 67 4.74 11.76 5.28
N ASN A 68 5.12 10.56 4.82
CA ASN A 68 4.21 9.52 4.35
C ASN A 68 4.46 8.21 5.12
N ASN A 69 3.51 7.28 5.07
CA ASN A 69 3.58 5.98 5.75
C ASN A 69 4.16 4.86 4.85
N GLY A 70 4.72 5.20 3.68
CA GLY A 70 5.28 4.22 2.74
C GLY A 70 4.25 3.32 2.03
N HIS A 71 2.95 3.48 2.31
CA HIS A 71 1.91 2.65 1.72
C HIS A 71 1.42 3.25 0.40
N PHE A 72 1.42 2.45 -0.66
CA PHE A 72 0.94 2.87 -1.98
C PHE A 72 -0.48 2.43 -2.28
N TRP A 73 -1.07 1.54 -1.46
CA TRP A 73 -2.47 1.14 -1.59
C TRP A 73 -3.34 1.95 -0.65
N MET A 74 -4.33 2.63 -1.22
CA MET A 74 -5.26 3.49 -0.49
C MET A 74 -6.70 3.08 -0.78
N PHE A 75 -7.49 2.89 0.26
CA PHE A 75 -8.88 2.48 0.17
C PHE A 75 -9.79 3.52 0.80
N HIS A 76 -10.93 3.79 0.16
CA HIS A 76 -11.91 4.74 0.66
C HIS A 76 -12.59 4.17 1.91
N SER A 77 -12.56 4.94 3.01
CA SER A 77 -13.19 4.54 4.28
C SER A 77 -14.70 4.27 4.19
N LYS A 78 -15.38 4.80 3.16
CA LYS A 78 -16.79 4.53 2.88
C LYS A 78 -17.03 3.21 2.13
N ALA A 79 -15.99 2.63 1.54
CA ALA A 79 -16.08 1.43 0.70
C ALA A 79 -15.51 0.17 1.36
N VAL A 80 -14.64 0.33 2.37
CA VAL A 80 -14.01 -0.78 3.09
C VAL A 80 -14.02 -0.52 4.60
N PHE A 81 -13.87 -1.58 5.38
CA PHE A 81 -13.60 -1.51 6.81
C PHE A 81 -12.20 -2.07 7.09
N GLY A 82 -11.49 -1.43 8.02
CA GLY A 82 -10.21 -1.93 8.52
C GLY A 82 -10.42 -2.96 9.62
N ILE A 83 -9.54 -3.96 9.67
CA ILE A 83 -9.41 -4.88 10.81
C ILE A 83 -7.97 -4.75 11.31
N ASP A 84 -7.82 -4.56 12.63
CA ASP A 84 -6.50 -4.55 13.25
C ASP A 84 -5.92 -5.95 13.28
N ARG A 85 -4.63 -6.06 12.93
CA ARG A 85 -3.91 -7.33 13.00
C ARG A 85 -3.46 -7.56 14.42
N PHE A 86 -3.58 -8.80 14.90
CA PHE A 86 -2.92 -9.21 16.13
C PHE A 86 -1.48 -9.61 15.86
N ASP A 87 -0.62 -9.46 16.86
CA ASP A 87 0.73 -9.98 16.83
C ASP A 87 0.75 -11.53 16.90
N SER A 88 1.95 -12.12 16.93
CA SER A 88 2.12 -13.57 17.01
C SER A 88 1.57 -14.20 18.30
N SER A 89 1.36 -13.41 19.35
CA SER A 89 0.73 -13.87 20.60
C SER A 89 -0.79 -13.97 20.48
N GLY A 90 -1.39 -13.30 19.50
CA GLY A 90 -2.84 -13.20 19.32
C GLY A 90 -3.55 -12.35 20.38
N THR A 91 -2.80 -11.70 21.27
CA THR A 91 -3.34 -10.96 22.43
C THR A 91 -3.26 -9.45 22.22
N ASP A 92 -2.15 -8.97 21.66
CA ASP A 92 -1.91 -7.55 21.39
C ASP A 92 -2.00 -7.22 19.89
N PHE A 93 -2.17 -5.94 19.57
CA PHE A 93 -2.16 -5.47 18.18
C PHE A 93 -0.75 -5.46 17.60
N LEU A 94 -0.64 -5.85 16.34
CA LEU A 94 0.58 -5.77 15.57
C LEU A 94 0.88 -4.30 15.23
N LEU A 95 1.86 -3.72 15.90
CA LEU A 95 2.34 -2.36 15.69
C LEU A 95 3.67 -2.37 14.94
N TRP A 96 3.86 -1.42 14.03
CA TRP A 96 5.10 -1.28 13.26
C TRP A 96 6.34 -1.12 14.14
N GLY A 97 6.23 -0.37 15.25
CA GLY A 97 7.35 -0.16 16.18
C GLY A 97 7.75 -1.41 16.98
N ASN A 98 6.97 -2.50 16.88
CA ASN A 98 7.22 -3.76 17.57
C ASN A 98 7.63 -4.88 16.60
N LEU A 99 7.81 -4.57 15.30
CA LEU A 99 8.29 -5.55 14.35
C LEU A 99 9.75 -5.90 14.65
N PRO A 100 10.13 -7.18 14.56
CA PRO A 100 11.52 -7.58 14.74
C PRO A 100 12.38 -6.95 13.64
N ASP A 101 13.61 -6.58 13.98
CA ASP A 101 14.60 -6.23 12.99
C ASP A 101 14.83 -7.43 12.05
N LEU A 102 15.08 -7.14 10.77
CA LEU A 102 15.45 -8.18 9.83
C LEU A 102 16.82 -8.73 10.27
N HIS A 103 16.84 -9.83 11.01
CA HIS A 103 18.08 -10.55 11.28
C HIS A 103 18.64 -10.96 9.91
N GLU A 104 19.82 -10.45 9.56
CA GLU A 104 20.59 -10.95 8.42
C GLU A 104 20.80 -12.44 8.64
N SER A 105 20.09 -13.28 7.89
CA SER A 105 20.39 -14.70 7.81
C SER A 105 21.79 -14.80 7.21
N THR A 106 22.79 -15.06 8.04
CA THR A 106 24.12 -15.50 7.60
C THR A 106 23.99 -16.92 7.07
N ASP A 107 23.35 -17.07 5.92
CA ASP A 107 23.41 -18.29 5.13
C ASP A 107 24.26 -17.96 3.90
N GLU A 108 25.57 -18.16 4.07
CA GLU A 108 26.44 -18.49 2.95
C GLU A 108 25.92 -19.79 2.34
N ASP A 109 25.09 -19.69 1.30
CA ASP A 109 25.02 -20.76 0.29
C ASP A 109 24.71 -20.19 -1.10
N VAL A 110 25.72 -20.31 -1.94
CA VAL A 110 25.82 -19.90 -3.34
C VAL A 110 24.90 -20.75 -4.23
N SER A 111 24.03 -20.12 -5.03
CA SER A 111 23.99 -20.34 -6.50
C SER A 111 23.04 -19.38 -7.23
N SER A 112 23.66 -18.42 -7.92
CA SER A 112 23.36 -17.94 -9.28
C SER A 112 21.98 -18.21 -9.91
N THR A 113 21.21 -17.14 -10.15
CA THR A 113 20.65 -16.81 -11.49
C THR A 113 20.41 -15.30 -11.64
N SER A 114 21.20 -14.69 -12.53
CA SER A 114 20.99 -13.44 -13.30
C SER A 114 20.03 -12.38 -12.76
N GLU A 115 20.61 -11.29 -12.24
CA GLU A 115 20.00 -9.96 -12.19
C GLU A 115 19.84 -9.43 -13.62
N GLU A 116 18.67 -9.55 -14.21
CA GLU A 116 18.20 -8.67 -15.30
C GLU A 116 16.69 -8.85 -15.48
N GLU A 117 15.98 -7.72 -15.59
CA GLU A 117 14.56 -7.59 -15.96
C GLU A 117 13.52 -7.66 -14.83
N TYR A 118 13.32 -6.55 -14.09
CA TYR A 118 11.97 -6.12 -13.68
C TYR A 118 11.90 -4.60 -13.51
N ILE A 119 11.95 -3.88 -14.63
CA ILE A 119 11.21 -2.62 -14.81
C ILE A 119 10.30 -2.86 -16.01
N ARG A 120 9.04 -3.18 -15.77
CA ARG A 120 7.93 -2.95 -16.69
C ARG A 120 6.71 -2.51 -15.90
#